data_AF-A0A1J7C489-F1
#
_entry.id   AF-A0A1J7C489-F1
#
_cell.length_a   1.000
_cell.length_b   1.000
_cell.length_c   1.000
_cell.angle_alpha   90.00
_cell.angle_beta   90.00
_cell.angle_gamma   90.00
#
_symmetry.space_group_name_H-M   'P 1'
#
loop_
_entity.id
_entity.type
_entity.pdbx_description
1 polymer ?
#
loop_
_entity_poly.entity_id
_entity_poly.type
_entity_poly.pdbx_seq_one_letter_code
_entity_poly.pdbx_strand_id
1 'polypeptide(L)'
;MVWTVLLGVGTGAAMILGLAFISLRAAESHQAAALSGMAQCVGYLLAAVGPMLMGALHDLAGSWYWPLLICSLCAGIMGLLGFLCGADRQIGVRRNRTGP
;
A
#
# COMPACT_ATOMS: atom_id res chain seq x y z
N MET A 1 -5.83 8.32 20.82
CA MET A 1 -6.41 9.20 19.77
C MET A 1 -5.36 9.69 18.77
N VAL A 2 -4.19 10.15 19.19
CA VAL A 2 -3.10 10.53 18.25
C VAL A 2 -2.71 9.37 17.33
N TRP A 3 -2.60 8.16 17.88
CA TRP A 3 -2.33 6.93 17.12
C TRP A 3 -3.37 6.66 16.00
N THR A 4 -4.66 6.91 16.24
CA THR A 4 -5.72 6.57 15.28
C THR A 4 -5.73 7.59 14.13
N VAL A 5 -5.43 8.85 14.45
CA VAL A 5 -5.24 9.91 13.44
C VAL A 5 -4.01 9.61 12.58
N LEU A 6 -2.88 9.24 13.18
CA LEU A 6 -1.67 8.88 12.44
C LEU A 6 -1.88 7.67 11.52
N LEU A 7 -2.56 6.62 12.00
CA LEU A 7 -2.91 5.45 11.18
C LEU A 7 -3.89 5.81 10.06
N GLY A 8 -4.90 6.65 10.32
CA GLY A 8 -5.87 7.08 9.32
C GLY A 8 -5.24 7.95 8.23
N VAL A 9 -4.40 8.91 8.61
CA VAL A 9 -3.67 9.75 7.66
C VAL A 9 -2.66 8.91 6.86
N GLY A 10 -1.95 7.98 7.51
CA GLY A 10 -0.98 7.11 6.85
C GLY A 10 -1.61 6.18 5.80
N THR A 11 -2.71 5.51 6.15
CA THR A 11 -3.42 4.61 5.23
C THR A 11 -4.09 5.38 4.07
N GLY A 12 -4.67 6.55 4.34
CA GLY A 12 -5.22 7.43 3.29
C GLY A 12 -4.15 7.94 2.33
N ALA A 13 -3.01 8.40 2.85
CA ALA A 13 -1.88 8.86 2.04
C ALA A 13 -1.32 7.72 1.17
N ALA A 14 -1.15 6.52 1.73
CA ALA A 14 -0.67 5.35 0.99
C ALA A 14 -1.61 4.96 -0.16
N MET A 15 -2.94 5.02 0.06
CA MET A 15 -3.93 4.79 -0.99
C MET A 15 -3.79 5.79 -2.14
N ILE A 16 -3.77 7.10 -1.83
CA ILE A 16 -3.65 8.16 -2.84
C ILE A 16 -2.34 8.02 -3.63
N LEU A 17 -1.24 7.71 -2.95
CA LEU A 17 0.07 7.51 -3.58
C LEU A 17 0.08 6.29 -4.52
N GLY A 18 -0.60 5.20 -4.13
CA GLY A 18 -0.76 4.01 -4.97
C GLY A 18 -1.55 4.29 -6.26
N LEU A 19 -2.67 5.00 -6.16
CA LEU A 19 -3.43 5.44 -7.33
C LEU A 19 -2.61 6.40 -8.22
N ALA A 20 -1.84 7.30 -7.63
CA ALA A 20 -0.96 8.21 -8.37
C ALA A 20 0.14 7.47 -9.13
N PHE A 21 0.75 6.44 -8.53
CA PHE A 21 1.73 5.61 -9.24
C PHE A 21 1.11 4.80 -10.38
N ILE A 22 -0.10 4.26 -10.19
CA ILE A 22 -0.85 3.58 -11.25
C ILE A 22 -1.15 4.54 -12.40
N SER A 23 -1.59 5.77 -12.10
CA SER A 23 -1.95 6.74 -13.14
C SER A 23 -0.74 7.31 -13.88
N LEU A 24 0.39 7.51 -13.20
CA LEU A 24 1.66 7.96 -13.82
C LEU A 24 2.28 6.91 -14.74
N ARG A 25 1.98 5.62 -14.49
CA ARG A 25 2.60 4.48 -15.20
C ARG A 25 1.67 3.85 -16.24
N ALA A 26 0.38 4.17 -16.21
CA ALA A 26 -0.59 3.78 -17.23
C ALA A 26 -0.62 4.84 -18.34
N ALA A 27 -0.31 4.43 -19.58
CA ALA A 27 -0.35 5.31 -20.75
C ALA A 27 -1.78 5.68 -21.19
N GLU A 28 -2.80 4.99 -20.65
CA GLU A 28 -4.20 5.06 -21.07
C GLU A 28 -5.12 5.02 -19.83
N SER A 29 -6.11 5.91 -19.77
CA SER A 29 -7.01 6.06 -18.61
C SER A 29 -7.86 4.82 -18.35
N HIS A 30 -8.17 4.05 -19.41
CA HIS A 30 -8.91 2.80 -19.27
C HIS A 30 -8.10 1.71 -18.58
N GLN A 31 -6.79 1.60 -18.88
CA GLN A 31 -5.90 0.65 -18.22
C GLN A 31 -5.65 1.00 -16.75
N ALA A 32 -5.53 2.29 -16.41
CA ALA A 32 -5.39 2.74 -15.03
C ALA A 32 -6.60 2.34 -14.17
N ALA A 33 -7.82 2.51 -14.72
CA ALA A 33 -9.06 2.15 -14.04
C ALA A 33 -9.17 0.63 -13.81
N ALA A 34 -8.86 -0.18 -14.83
CA ALA A 34 -8.88 -1.63 -14.71
C ALA A 34 -7.83 -2.15 -13.70
N LEU A 35 -6.61 -1.60 -13.72
CA LEU A 35 -5.54 -1.99 -12.81
C LEU A 35 -5.84 -1.60 -11.36
N SER A 36 -6.38 -0.39 -11.15
CA SER A 36 -6.84 0.05 -9.83
C SER A 36 -8.00 -0.80 -9.30
N GLY A 37 -8.93 -1.22 -10.18
CA GLY A 37 -10.01 -2.13 -9.84
C GLY A 37 -9.50 -3.49 -9.37
N MET A 38 -8.56 -4.09 -10.10
CA MET A 38 -7.92 -5.34 -9.68
C MET A 38 -7.22 -5.21 -8.31
N ALA A 39 -6.48 -4.11 -8.10
CA ALA A 39 -5.81 -3.85 -6.83
C ALA A 39 -6.81 -3.68 -5.66
N GLN A 40 -7.94 -3.00 -5.90
CA GLN A 40 -9.01 -2.89 -4.90
C GLN A 40 -9.66 -4.24 -4.60
N CYS A 41 -9.97 -5.06 -5.61
CA CYS A 41 -10.51 -6.41 -5.38
C CYS A 41 -9.58 -7.25 -4.51
N VAL A 42 -8.28 -7.26 -4.81
CA VAL A 42 -7.28 -7.95 -3.99
C VAL A 42 -7.21 -7.35 -2.58
N GLY A 43 -7.22 -6.02 -2.46
CA GLY A 43 -7.20 -5.31 -1.19
C GLY A 43 -8.40 -5.63 -0.31
N TYR A 44 -9.61 -5.68 -0.88
CA TYR A 44 -10.84 -6.04 -0.15
C TYR A 44 -10.88 -7.51 0.22
N LEU A 45 -10.43 -8.42 -0.65
CA LEU A 45 -10.32 -9.83 -0.33
C LEU A 45 -9.36 -10.03 0.85
N LEU A 46 -8.22 -9.35 0.82
CA LEU A 46 -7.24 -9.39 1.91
C LEU A 46 -7.78 -8.75 3.19
N ALA A 47 -8.54 -7.66 3.09
CA ALA A 47 -9.21 -7.03 4.23
C ALA A 47 -10.32 -7.90 4.84
N ALA A 48 -10.97 -8.76 4.05
CA ALA A 48 -11.96 -9.71 4.55
C ALA A 48 -11.29 -10.94 5.21
N VAL A 49 -10.20 -11.45 4.60
CA VAL A 49 -9.48 -12.63 5.10
C VAL A 49 -8.57 -12.28 6.30
N GLY A 50 -8.05 -11.05 6.36
CA GLY A 50 -7.13 -10.59 7.40
C GLY A 50 -7.68 -10.73 8.83
N PRO A 51 -8.88 -10.22 9.15
CA PRO A 51 -9.52 -10.39 10.45
C PRO A 51 -9.81 -11.86 10.76
N MET A 52 -10.19 -12.66 9.76
CA MET A 52 -10.49 -14.08 9.94
C MET A 52 -9.23 -14.87 10.31
N LEU A 53 -8.10 -14.60 9.65
CA LEU A 53 -6.78 -15.17 10.01
C LEU A 53 -6.31 -14.69 11.39
N MET A 54 -6.42 -13.39 11.68
CA MET A 54 -6.06 -12.81 12.98
C MET A 54 -6.90 -13.39 14.12
N GLY A 55 -8.20 -13.57 13.91
CA GLY A 55 -9.12 -14.17 14.88
C GLY A 55 -8.81 -15.63 15.15
N ALA A 56 -8.57 -16.43 14.09
CA ALA A 56 -8.18 -17.83 14.25
C ALA A 56 -6.83 -17.99 14.98
N LEU A 57 -5.87 -17.10 14.68
CA LEU A 57 -4.56 -17.10 15.34
C LEU A 57 -4.65 -16.63 16.80
N HIS A 58 -5.56 -15.69 17.09
CA HIS A 58 -5.86 -15.25 18.45
C HIS A 58 -6.44 -16.39 19.29
N ASP A 59 -7.40 -17.13 18.74
CA ASP A 59 -8.04 -18.27 19.41
C ASP A 59 -7.03 -19.38 19.74
N LEU A 60 -6.06 -19.62 18.84
CA LEU A 60 -5.02 -20.63 19.07
C LEU A 60 -3.93 -20.18 20.05
N ALA A 61 -3.57 -18.90 20.05
CA ALA A 61 -2.48 -18.35 20.86
C ALA A 61 -2.93 -17.85 22.24
N GLY A 62 -4.24 -17.68 22.47
CA GLY A 62 -4.82 -17.22 23.74
C GLY A 62 -4.38 -15.81 24.17
N SER A 63 -3.69 -15.05 23.30
CA SER A 63 -3.16 -13.72 23.62
C SER A 63 -3.26 -12.76 22.44
N TRP A 64 -3.51 -11.48 22.72
CA TRP A 64 -3.57 -10.39 21.74
C TRP A 64 -2.19 -9.94 21.23
N TYR A 65 -1.11 -10.47 21.81
CA TYR A 65 0.26 -10.12 21.47
C TYR A 65 0.62 -10.54 20.03
N TRP A 66 0.28 -11.77 19.65
CA TRP A 66 0.55 -12.32 18.32
C TRP A 66 -0.17 -11.54 17.20
N PRO A 67 -1.47 -11.24 17.31
CA PRO A 67 -2.16 -10.39 16.35
C PRO A 67 -1.51 -9.01 16.18
N LEU A 68 -1.15 -8.35 17.28
CA LEU A 68 -0.53 -7.02 17.24
C LEU A 68 0.85 -7.05 16.58
N LEU A 69 1.65 -8.09 16.85
CA LEU A 69 2.96 -8.28 16.25
C LEU A 69 2.86 -8.47 14.73
N ILE A 70 1.91 -9.28 14.27
CA ILE A 70 1.69 -9.51 12.83
C ILE A 70 1.19 -8.24 12.14
N CYS A 71 0.30 -7.47 12.79
CA CYS A 71 -0.16 -6.18 12.26
C CYS A 71 1.01 -5.20 12.11
N SER A 72 1.90 -5.14 13.11
CA SER A 72 3.11 -4.33 13.05
C SER A 72 4.07 -4.78 11.95
N LEU A 73 4.23 -6.10 11.76
CA LEU A 73 5.07 -6.66 10.70
C LEU A 73 4.51 -6.33 9.31
N CYS A 74 3.20 -6.52 9.11
CA CYS A 74 2.50 -6.15 7.89
C CYS A 74 2.65 -4.65 7.59
N ALA A 75 2.45 -3.78 8.58
CA ALA A 75 2.66 -2.34 8.42
C ALA A 75 4.11 -2.01 8.03
N GLY A 76 5.09 -2.70 8.63
CA GLY A 76 6.49 -2.59 8.27
C GLY A 76 6.78 -2.99 6.82
N ILE A 77 6.27 -4.14 6.38
CA ILE A 77 6.40 -4.63 4.99
C ILE A 77 5.74 -3.64 4.02
N MET A 78 4.55 -3.14 4.35
CA MET A 78 3.80 -2.21 3.51
C MET A 78 4.53 -0.86 3.38
N GLY A 79 5.12 -0.37 4.48
CA GLY A 79 6.00 0.79 4.46
C GLY A 79 7.26 0.56 3.64
N LEU A 80 7.86 -0.63 3.73
CA LEU A 80 9.04 -0.99 2.96
C LEU A 80 8.74 -1.08 1.45
N LEU A 81 7.62 -1.70 1.08
CA LEU A 81 7.16 -1.79 -0.31
C LEU A 81 6.79 -0.41 -0.85
N GLY A 82 6.12 0.43 -0.06
CA GLY A 82 5.84 1.82 -0.43
C GLY A 82 7.12 2.64 -0.62
N PHE A 83 8.09 2.45 0.27
CA PHE A 83 9.41 3.06 0.15
C PHE A 83 10.16 2.55 -1.08
N LEU A 84 10.13 1.26 -1.40
CA LEU A 84 10.76 0.67 -2.59
C LEU A 84 10.08 1.14 -3.89
N CYS A 85 8.75 1.22 -3.92
CA CYS A 85 8.00 1.75 -5.06
C CYS A 85 8.24 3.26 -5.27
N GLY A 86 8.43 4.02 -4.19
CA GLY A 86 8.81 5.44 -4.25
C GLY A 86 10.30 5.69 -4.46
N ALA A 87 11.14 4.74 -4.06
CA ALA A 87 12.58 4.72 -4.32
C ALA A 87 12.90 4.16 -5.71
N ASP A 88 11.89 3.91 -6.55
CA ASP A 88 12.07 3.68 -7.98
C ASP A 88 12.68 4.94 -8.58
N ARG A 89 14.02 4.90 -8.59
CA ARG A 89 14.96 5.86 -9.12
C ARG A 89 14.34 6.58 -10.30
N GLN A 90 14.39 7.91 -10.26
CA GLN A 90 14.25 8.77 -11.44
C GLN A 90 15.12 8.19 -12.56
N ILE A 91 14.48 7.45 -13.47
CA ILE A 91 15.10 7.02 -14.70
C ILE A 91 15.32 8.33 -15.46
N GLY A 92 16.58 8.74 -15.53
CA GLY A 92 16.97 10.07 -15.97
C GLY A 92 16.34 10.44 -17.30
N VAL A 93 15.40 11.38 -17.28
CA VAL A 93 15.19 12.23 -18.44
C VAL A 93 16.34 13.24 -18.43
N ARG A 94 17.47 12.84 -19.02
CA ARG A 94 18.38 13.81 -19.64
C ARG A 94 17.59 14.48 -20.77
N ARG A 95 16.79 15.50 -20.45
CA ARG A 95 16.37 16.45 -21.47
C ARG A 95 17.58 17.30 -21.78
N ASN A 96 18.30 16.85 -22.81
CA ASN A 96 19.46 17.50 -23.37
C ASN A 96 19.18 19.00 -23.52
N ARG A 97 19.92 19.80 -22.75
CA ARG A 97 20.06 21.23 -22.94
C ARG A 97 21.04 21.45 -24.07
N THR A 98 20.52 21.67 -25.27
CA THR A 98 21.19 22.45 -26.30
C THR A 98 20.11 23.23 -27.05
N GLY A 99 19.92 24.50 -26.66
CA GLY A 99 19.37 25.52 -27.58
C GLY A 99 20.46 25.96 -28.56
N PRO A 100 20.35 27.13 -29.19
CA PRO A 100 19.20 28.03 -29.39
C PRO A 100 18.44 27.78 -30.70
#